data_AF-A0A382V1Y5-F1
#
_entry.id   AF-A0A382V1Y5-F1
#
_cell.length_a   1.000
_cell.length_b   1.000
_cell.length_c   1.000
_cell.angle_alpha   90.00
_cell.angle_beta   90.00
_cell.angle_gamma   90.00
#
_symmetry.space_group_name_H-M   'P 1'
#
loop_
_entity.id
_entity.type
_entity.pdbx_description
1 polymer ?
#
loop_
_entity_poly.entity_id
_entity_poly.type
_entity_poly.pdbx_seq_one_letter_code
_entity_poly.pdbx_strand_id
1 'polypeptide(L)'
;MKKPLAILLLLFSFVSAQEAGNTVAVLVFEGRGVSLSESTTLTDRFRTSMADIGYVRIVEQKMVNDVMEEQGFQQTGCTSDECAAEVGALLGVQYMIAGSIGKVGETFTIDSRMVSMETGAVVRTKQVTYLGKIDGLILEMQILSYVMLEMEIPPDLLNARDAGSVFDMSSVDLEVTGGFIGKTGSTVAVTDFEGRGISSLEAQTLTDRFRTAVAITGVVRLVER
;
A
#
# COMPACT_ATOMS: atom_id res chain seq x y z
N MET A 1 -16.85 -62.11 34.69
CA MET A 1 -16.54 -61.48 33.38
C MET A 1 -16.75 -59.98 33.56
N LYS A 2 -15.78 -59.19 34.02
CA LYS A 2 -14.76 -58.43 33.26
C LYS A 2 -15.30 -57.75 31.98
N LYS A 3 -15.75 -56.48 32.06
CA LYS A 3 -15.05 -55.29 31.53
C LYS A 3 -15.83 -53.98 31.81
N PRO A 4 -15.15 -52.82 31.98
CA PRO A 4 -15.68 -51.60 32.60
C PRO A 4 -15.84 -50.41 31.63
N LEU A 5 -16.57 -49.40 32.10
CA LEU A 5 -16.34 -47.94 32.00
C LEU A 5 -15.38 -47.41 30.92
N ALA A 6 -15.93 -46.68 29.93
CA ALA A 6 -15.32 -45.52 29.25
C ALA A 6 -16.45 -44.85 28.42
N ILE A 7 -17.15 -43.82 28.92
CA ILE A 7 -16.77 -42.41 28.75
C ILE A 7 -15.92 -42.22 27.49
N LEU A 8 -16.55 -42.04 26.34
CA LEU A 8 -15.95 -41.26 25.26
C LEU A 8 -16.86 -40.08 24.97
N LEU A 9 -16.64 -39.07 25.81
CA LEU A 9 -17.12 -37.71 25.70
C LEU A 9 -16.68 -37.16 24.34
N LEU A 10 -17.57 -37.23 23.34
CA LEU A 10 -17.48 -36.54 22.07
C LEU A 10 -17.73 -35.05 22.33
N LEU A 11 -16.79 -34.40 23.02
CA LEU A 11 -16.64 -32.95 22.99
C LEU A 11 -16.18 -32.61 21.59
N PHE A 12 -17.17 -32.32 20.74
CA PHE A 12 -16.99 -31.66 19.46
C PHE A 12 -16.43 -30.26 19.77
N SER A 13 -15.11 -30.18 19.88
CA SER A 13 -14.40 -28.90 19.90
C SER A 13 -14.65 -28.23 18.56
N PHE A 14 -15.72 -27.44 18.47
CA PHE A 14 -15.78 -26.34 17.53
C PHE A 14 -14.68 -25.36 17.95
N VAL A 15 -13.45 -25.67 17.54
CA VAL A 15 -12.40 -24.67 17.41
C VAL A 15 -12.91 -23.76 16.31
N SER A 16 -13.58 -22.68 16.70
CA SER A 16 -13.72 -21.52 15.84
C SER A 16 -12.31 -21.04 15.57
N ALA A 17 -11.76 -21.45 14.43
CA ALA A 17 -10.63 -20.76 13.83
C ALA A 17 -11.16 -19.35 13.53
N GLN A 18 -10.95 -18.44 14.47
CA GLN A 18 -11.06 -17.02 14.21
C GLN A 18 -9.95 -16.77 13.19
N GLU A 19 -10.32 -16.73 11.91
CA GLU A 19 -9.43 -16.45 10.81
C GLU A 19 -8.91 -15.03 11.06
N ALA A 20 -7.82 -14.96 11.81
CA ALA A 20 -7.21 -13.70 12.22
C ALA A 20 -6.65 -13.09 10.95
N GLY A 21 -7.41 -12.17 10.36
CA GLY A 21 -7.01 -11.45 9.15
C GLY A 21 -5.57 -10.96 9.27
N ASN A 22 -4.85 -11.00 8.15
CA ASN A 22 -3.44 -10.66 8.12
C ASN A 22 -3.19 -9.31 8.80
N THR A 23 -2.16 -9.24 9.64
CA THR A 23 -1.83 -8.01 10.35
C THR A 23 -1.00 -7.12 9.45
N VAL A 24 -1.45 -5.88 9.27
CA VAL A 24 -0.86 -4.92 8.34
C VAL A 24 -0.56 -3.62 9.06
N ALA A 25 0.65 -3.08 8.88
CA ALA A 25 0.99 -1.72 9.27
C ALA A 25 1.20 -0.85 8.01
N VAL A 26 0.97 0.44 8.16
CA VAL A 26 1.04 1.42 7.07
C VAL A 26 1.97 2.54 7.49
N LEU A 27 3.02 2.77 6.71
CA LEU A 27 3.89 3.94 6.86
C LEU A 27 3.19 5.18 6.32
N VAL A 28 3.54 6.36 6.84
CA VAL A 28 3.12 7.63 6.23
C VAL A 28 3.65 7.68 4.80
N PHE A 29 2.75 7.91 3.84
CA PHE A 29 3.17 8.02 2.45
C PHE A 29 4.04 9.25 2.26
N GLU A 30 5.12 9.09 1.50
CA GLU A 30 6.03 10.17 1.21
C GLU A 30 5.36 11.21 0.31
N GLY A 31 5.34 12.47 0.75
CA GLY A 31 4.79 13.57 -0.02
C GLY A 31 5.83 14.22 -0.94
N ARG A 32 5.59 14.21 -2.25
CA ARG A 32 6.44 14.87 -3.25
C ARG A 32 5.63 15.88 -4.05
N GLY A 33 5.83 17.16 -3.74
CA GLY A 33 4.95 18.22 -4.23
C GLY A 33 3.64 18.34 -3.46
N VAL A 34 3.53 17.67 -2.30
CA VAL A 34 2.50 17.87 -1.26
C VAL A 34 3.18 18.03 0.09
N SER A 35 2.53 18.70 1.04
CA SER A 35 3.04 18.86 2.40
C SER A 35 2.94 17.57 3.22
N LEU A 36 3.77 17.47 4.27
CA LEU A 36 3.71 16.34 5.22
C LEU A 36 2.34 16.22 5.90
N SER A 37 1.68 17.33 6.18
CA SER A 37 0.34 17.32 6.78
C SER A 37 -0.70 16.73 5.84
N GLU A 38 -0.61 17.07 4.54
CA GLU A 38 -1.50 16.51 3.53
C GLU A 38 -1.23 15.01 3.34
N SER A 39 0.04 14.61 3.22
CA SER A 39 0.39 13.19 3.03
C SER A 39 0.02 12.33 4.24
N THR A 40 0.20 12.84 5.46
CA THR A 40 -0.25 12.18 6.70
C THR A 40 -1.77 12.03 6.71
N THR A 41 -2.51 13.10 6.44
CA THR A 41 -3.98 13.08 6.40
C THR A 41 -4.51 12.07 5.38
N LEU A 42 -3.94 12.06 4.19
CA LEU A 42 -4.33 11.13 3.12
C LEU A 42 -3.95 9.68 3.47
N THR A 43 -2.80 9.46 4.10
CA THR A 43 -2.43 8.13 4.60
C THR A 43 -3.39 7.64 5.67
N ASP A 44 -3.80 8.51 6.59
CA ASP A 44 -4.77 8.16 7.64
C ASP A 44 -6.12 7.80 7.04
N ARG A 45 -6.55 8.52 5.99
CA ARG A 45 -7.75 8.14 5.23
C ARG A 45 -7.63 6.75 4.62
N PHE A 46 -6.50 6.44 3.98
CA PHE A 46 -6.22 5.10 3.44
C PHE A 46 -6.24 4.02 4.53
N ARG A 47 -5.60 4.29 5.68
CA ARG A 47 -5.57 3.38 6.84
C ARG A 47 -6.96 3.10 7.39
N THR A 48 -7.77 4.15 7.61
CA THR A 48 -9.17 4.00 8.05
C THR A 48 -9.97 3.21 7.04
N SER A 49 -9.84 3.49 5.74
CA SER A 49 -10.57 2.76 4.70
C SER A 49 -10.21 1.27 4.69
N MET A 50 -8.93 0.90 4.86
CA MET A 50 -8.55 -0.51 4.99
C MET A 50 -9.12 -1.18 6.24
N ALA A 51 -9.17 -0.46 7.36
CA ALA A 51 -9.77 -0.97 8.59
C ALA A 51 -11.29 -1.18 8.43
N ASP A 52 -11.98 -0.25 7.76
CA ASP A 52 -13.42 -0.30 7.50
C ASP A 52 -13.81 -1.46 6.57
N ILE A 53 -12.94 -1.84 5.63
CA ILE A 53 -13.13 -3.04 4.79
C ILE A 53 -13.16 -4.32 5.64
N GLY A 54 -12.46 -4.35 6.77
CA GLY A 54 -12.49 -5.46 7.74
C GLY A 54 -11.77 -6.73 7.31
N TYR A 55 -11.06 -6.72 6.17
CA TYR A 55 -10.34 -7.90 5.64
C TYR A 55 -8.96 -8.12 6.30
N VAL A 56 -8.37 -7.06 6.87
CA VAL A 56 -7.05 -7.09 7.52
C VAL A 56 -7.08 -6.43 8.88
N ARG A 57 -6.19 -6.85 9.78
CA ARG A 57 -6.01 -6.19 11.08
C ARG A 57 -4.97 -5.08 10.96
N ILE A 58 -5.44 -3.84 10.96
CA ILE A 58 -4.58 -2.67 10.88
C ILE A 58 -3.94 -2.35 12.24
N VAL A 59 -2.63 -2.08 12.22
CA VAL A 59 -1.89 -1.55 13.38
C VAL A 59 -2.10 -0.04 13.48
N GLU A 60 -2.34 0.44 14.69
CA GLU A 60 -2.46 1.87 14.97
C GLU A 60 -1.18 2.63 14.62
N GLN A 61 -1.35 3.84 14.07
CA GLN A 61 -0.24 4.70 13.69
C GLN A 61 0.70 5.02 14.85
N LYS A 62 0.15 5.18 16.06
CA LYS A 62 0.95 5.46 17.25
C LYS A 62 2.00 4.38 17.48
N MET A 63 1.65 3.10 17.35
CA MET A 63 2.61 2.00 17.51
C MET A 63 3.72 2.07 16.45
N VAL A 64 3.36 2.38 15.19
CA VAL A 64 4.35 2.56 14.12
C VAL A 64 5.31 3.70 14.45
N ASN A 65 4.78 4.85 14.89
CA ASN A 65 5.57 6.02 15.24
C ASN A 65 6.47 5.77 16.45
N ASP A 66 5.97 5.09 17.48
CA ASP A 66 6.73 4.76 18.69
C ASP A 66 7.94 3.87 18.32
N VAL A 67 7.75 2.84 17.48
CA VAL A 67 8.86 2.01 16.97
C VAL A 67 9.84 2.82 16.13
N MET A 68 9.34 3.71 15.26
CA MET A 68 10.20 4.59 14.46
C MET A 68 11.03 5.55 15.31
N GLU A 69 10.49 6.04 16.42
CA GLU A 69 11.20 6.92 17.36
C GLU A 69 12.26 6.15 18.14
N GLU A 70 11.91 4.97 18.67
CA GLU A 70 12.82 4.12 19.44
C GLU A 70 14.06 3.68 18.63
N GLN A 71 13.89 3.42 17.34
CA GLN A 71 14.98 3.04 16.44
C GLN A 71 15.69 4.24 15.79
N GLY A 72 15.23 5.47 16.05
CA GLY A 72 15.80 6.69 15.47
C GLY A 72 15.47 6.92 13.99
N PHE A 73 14.56 6.15 13.39
CA PHE A 73 14.15 6.28 11.99
C PHE A 73 13.44 7.60 11.68
N GLN A 74 12.88 8.29 12.67
CA GLN A 74 12.24 9.60 12.43
C GLN A 74 13.20 10.67 11.89
N GLN A 75 14.50 10.57 12.19
CA GLN A 75 15.48 11.55 11.72
C GLN A 75 15.88 11.34 10.26
N THR A 76 15.86 10.10 9.80
CA THR A 76 16.29 9.70 8.45
C THR A 76 15.14 9.49 7.49
N GLY A 77 13.93 9.26 8.01
CA GLY A 77 12.78 8.79 7.25
C GLY A 77 12.84 7.27 7.01
N CYS A 78 11.68 6.69 6.70
CA CYS A 78 11.54 5.28 6.35
C CYS A 78 10.84 5.17 4.99
N THR A 79 11.62 5.29 3.91
CA THR A 79 11.11 5.39 2.54
C THR A 79 11.48 4.19 1.67
N SER A 80 12.46 3.38 2.10
CA SER A 80 12.86 2.15 1.42
C SER A 80 12.04 0.93 1.87
N ASP A 81 11.96 -0.08 1.00
CA ASP A 81 11.28 -1.34 1.34
C ASP A 81 12.03 -2.10 2.44
N GLU A 82 13.36 -1.97 2.49
CA GLU A 82 14.19 -2.52 3.57
C GLU A 82 13.84 -1.90 4.91
N CYS A 83 13.71 -0.57 4.97
CA CYS A 83 13.30 0.10 6.19
C CYS A 83 11.89 -0.33 6.61
N ALA A 84 10.96 -0.42 5.66
CA ALA A 84 9.62 -0.92 5.93
C ALA A 84 9.66 -2.35 6.51
N ALA A 85 10.51 -3.23 5.97
CA ALA A 85 10.70 -4.58 6.48
C ALA A 85 11.26 -4.61 7.91
N GLU A 86 12.24 -3.75 8.22
CA GLU A 86 12.81 -3.64 9.57
C GLU A 86 11.78 -3.16 10.59
N VAL A 87 11.06 -2.07 10.27
CA VAL A 87 10.00 -1.53 11.13
C VAL A 87 8.87 -2.55 11.32
N GLY A 88 8.46 -3.24 10.25
CA GLY A 88 7.40 -4.24 10.33
C GLY A 88 7.78 -5.48 11.12
N ALA A 89 9.03 -5.91 11.06
CA ALA A 89 9.55 -7.01 11.87
C ALA A 89 9.49 -6.68 13.37
N LEU A 90 9.83 -5.44 13.75
CA LEU A 90 9.73 -4.97 15.13
C LEU A 90 8.28 -4.87 15.62
N LEU A 91 7.36 -4.48 14.75
CA LEU A 91 5.92 -4.42 15.05
C LEU A 91 5.25 -5.80 15.08
N GLY A 92 5.91 -6.86 14.59
CA GLY A 92 5.34 -8.20 14.48
C GLY A 92 4.16 -8.28 13.52
N VAL A 93 4.13 -7.43 12.49
CA VAL A 93 3.11 -7.49 11.43
C VAL A 93 3.47 -8.53 10.38
N GLN A 94 2.49 -8.97 9.60
CA GLN A 94 2.72 -9.90 8.49
C GLN A 94 3.06 -9.14 7.21
N TYR A 95 2.49 -7.94 7.05
CA TYR A 95 2.73 -7.07 5.90
C TYR A 95 2.91 -5.62 6.32
N MET A 96 3.74 -4.92 5.55
CA MET A 96 3.91 -3.47 5.63
C MET A 96 3.42 -2.85 4.33
N ILE A 97 2.73 -1.72 4.42
CA ILE A 97 2.38 -0.90 3.26
C ILE A 97 3.19 0.38 3.32
N ALA A 98 3.96 0.62 2.26
CA ALA A 98 4.67 1.86 2.00
C ALA A 98 4.13 2.50 0.72
N GLY A 99 4.36 3.80 0.54
CA GLY A 99 3.85 4.49 -0.62
C GLY A 99 4.32 5.93 -0.73
N SER A 100 3.95 6.57 -1.83
CA SER A 100 4.23 7.98 -2.07
C SER A 100 3.07 8.67 -2.78
N ILE A 101 2.98 9.98 -2.60
CA ILE A 101 2.04 10.86 -3.28
C ILE A 101 2.87 11.89 -4.04
N GLY A 102 2.94 11.74 -5.35
CA GLY A 102 3.66 12.65 -6.24
C GLY A 102 2.73 13.60 -6.97
N LYS A 103 3.16 14.85 -7.15
CA LYS A 103 2.47 15.87 -7.96
C LYS A 103 3.32 16.26 -9.17
N VAL A 104 2.72 16.25 -10.36
CA VAL A 104 3.30 16.76 -11.61
C VAL A 104 2.29 17.66 -12.29
N GLY A 105 2.59 18.97 -12.39
CA GLY A 105 1.58 19.96 -12.77
C GLY A 105 0.34 19.85 -11.86
N GLU A 106 -0.84 19.62 -12.41
CA GLU A 106 -2.09 19.41 -11.66
C GLU A 106 -2.48 17.93 -11.51
N THR A 107 -1.59 17.02 -11.93
CA THR A 107 -1.79 15.58 -11.83
C THR A 107 -1.10 15.04 -10.59
N PHE A 108 -1.87 14.32 -9.78
CA PHE A 108 -1.38 13.56 -8.65
C PHE A 108 -1.25 12.09 -9.02
N THR A 109 -0.25 11.42 -8.47
CA THR A 109 -0.12 9.97 -8.54
C THR A 109 0.18 9.43 -7.16
N ILE A 110 -0.52 8.37 -6.80
CA ILE A 110 -0.34 7.64 -5.54
C ILE A 110 0.21 6.28 -5.90
N ASP A 111 1.39 5.97 -5.39
CA ASP A 111 2.03 4.65 -5.49
C ASP A 111 1.94 3.94 -4.14
N SER A 112 1.54 2.67 -4.13
CA SER A 112 1.47 1.85 -2.93
C SER A 112 2.08 0.47 -3.16
N ARG A 113 2.87 0.03 -2.19
CA ARG A 113 3.59 -1.24 -2.19
C ARG A 113 3.31 -1.99 -0.90
N MET A 114 2.99 -3.27 -1.00
CA MET A 114 2.86 -4.17 0.16
C MET A 114 4.07 -5.10 0.21
N VAL A 115 4.80 -5.03 1.31
CA VAL A 115 5.99 -5.82 1.60
C VAL A 115 5.60 -6.95 2.56
N SER A 116 6.00 -8.18 2.25
CA SER A 116 5.83 -9.35 3.12
C SER A 116 6.97 -9.43 4.14
N MET A 117 6.64 -9.49 5.44
CA MET A 117 7.67 -9.62 6.49
C MET A 117 8.34 -11.00 6.51
N GLU A 118 7.69 -12.02 5.95
CA GLU A 118 8.27 -13.36 5.81
C GLU A 118 9.40 -13.40 4.77
N THR A 119 9.24 -12.67 3.66
CA THR A 119 10.16 -12.74 2.52
C THR A 119 11.02 -11.49 2.34
N GLY A 120 10.66 -10.38 2.99
CA GLY A 120 11.24 -9.06 2.76
C GLY A 120 10.97 -8.51 1.36
N ALA A 121 10.09 -9.14 0.58
CA ALA A 121 9.82 -8.75 -0.81
C ALA A 121 8.49 -8.01 -0.92
N VAL A 122 8.43 -7.06 -1.86
CA VAL A 122 7.17 -6.49 -2.34
C VAL A 122 6.35 -7.63 -2.96
N VAL A 123 5.15 -7.86 -2.44
CA VAL A 123 4.20 -8.88 -2.92
C VAL A 123 3.09 -8.28 -3.77
N ARG A 124 2.81 -6.98 -3.60
CA ARG A 124 1.83 -6.25 -4.39
C ARG A 124 2.25 -4.81 -4.59
N THR A 125 1.95 -4.28 -5.77
CA THR A 125 2.14 -2.86 -6.11
C THR A 125 0.89 -2.36 -6.83
N LYS A 126 0.37 -1.21 -6.43
CA LYS A 126 -0.80 -0.56 -7.01
C LYS A 126 -0.53 0.94 -7.19
N GLN A 127 -1.08 1.51 -8.25
CA GLN A 127 -0.96 2.93 -8.57
C GLN A 127 -2.35 3.51 -8.86
N VAL A 128 -2.56 4.75 -8.46
CA VAL A 128 -3.74 5.54 -8.82
C VAL A 128 -3.28 6.90 -9.30
N THR A 129 -3.83 7.37 -10.42
CA THR A 129 -3.58 8.71 -10.96
C THR A 129 -4.86 9.52 -10.96
N TYR A 130 -4.75 10.80 -10.59
CA TYR A 130 -5.87 11.71 -10.47
C TYR A 130 -5.48 13.12 -10.94
N LEU A 131 -6.33 13.74 -11.75
CA LEU A 131 -6.15 15.11 -12.22
C LEU A 131 -7.13 16.02 -11.47
N GLY A 132 -6.63 17.04 -10.79
CA GLY A 132 -7.48 18.01 -10.10
C GLY A 132 -6.86 18.56 -8.82
N LYS A 133 -7.72 18.92 -7.86
CA LYS A 133 -7.30 19.43 -6.55
C LYS A 133 -7.04 18.31 -5.54
N ILE A 134 -6.19 18.60 -4.56
CA ILE A 134 -5.71 17.60 -3.59
C ILE A 134 -6.82 16.96 -2.74
N ASP A 135 -7.95 17.65 -2.53
CA ASP A 135 -9.12 17.14 -1.82
C ASP A 135 -9.75 15.92 -2.50
N GLY A 136 -9.68 15.84 -3.83
CA GLY A 136 -10.12 14.66 -4.58
C GLY A 136 -9.36 13.38 -4.23
N LEU A 137 -8.13 13.49 -3.71
CA LEU A 137 -7.33 12.33 -3.30
C LEU A 137 -7.94 11.58 -2.12
N ILE A 138 -8.84 12.20 -1.34
CA ILE A 138 -9.55 11.53 -0.25
C ILE A 138 -10.32 10.31 -0.77
N LEU A 139 -11.01 10.45 -1.91
CA LEU A 139 -11.75 9.36 -2.54
C LEU A 139 -10.79 8.33 -3.16
N GLU A 140 -9.76 8.80 -3.84
CA GLU A 140 -8.75 7.94 -4.46
C GLU A 140 -8.03 7.07 -3.43
N MET A 141 -7.76 7.58 -2.22
CA MET A 141 -7.22 6.79 -1.11
C MET A 141 -8.17 5.68 -0.65
N GLN A 142 -9.49 5.91 -0.68
CA GLN A 142 -10.45 4.84 -0.39
C GLN A 142 -10.44 3.78 -1.47
N ILE A 143 -10.50 4.19 -2.74
CA ILE A 143 -10.46 3.26 -3.87
C ILE A 143 -9.16 2.43 -3.84
N LEU A 144 -8.02 3.07 -3.58
CA LEU A 144 -6.73 2.41 -3.45
C LEU A 144 -6.76 1.32 -2.36
N SER A 145 -7.48 1.52 -1.25
CA SER A 145 -7.59 0.50 -0.19
C SER A 145 -8.27 -0.79 -0.67
N TYR A 146 -9.36 -0.69 -1.44
CA TYR A 146 -10.02 -1.85 -2.05
C TYR A 146 -9.10 -2.52 -3.06
N VAL A 147 -8.49 -1.72 -3.94
CA VAL A 147 -7.56 -2.19 -4.96
C VAL A 147 -6.36 -2.91 -4.36
N MET A 148 -5.82 -2.40 -3.25
CA MET A 148 -4.65 -2.97 -2.57
C MET A 148 -4.96 -4.30 -1.88
N LEU A 149 -6.19 -4.46 -1.41
CA LEU A 149 -6.71 -5.71 -0.84
C LEU A 149 -7.28 -6.66 -1.90
N GLU A 150 -7.24 -6.28 -3.19
CA GLU A 150 -7.79 -7.05 -4.31
C GLU A 150 -9.30 -7.33 -4.15
N MET A 151 -9.99 -6.37 -3.54
CA MET A 151 -11.44 -6.40 -3.29
C MET A 151 -12.19 -5.63 -4.38
N GLU A 152 -13.46 -6.01 -4.60
CA GLU A 152 -14.35 -5.25 -5.48
C GLU A 152 -14.62 -3.86 -4.90
N ILE A 153 -14.50 -2.82 -5.73
CA ILE A 153 -14.74 -1.43 -5.33
C ILE A 153 -16.26 -1.21 -5.27
N PRO A 154 -16.81 -0.71 -4.15
CA PRO A 154 -18.22 -0.40 -4.03
C PRO A 154 -18.71 0.57 -5.11
N PRO A 155 -19.90 0.33 -5.73
CA PRO A 155 -20.40 1.17 -6.81
C PRO A 155 -20.58 2.65 -6.43
N ASP A 156 -20.89 2.95 -5.18
CA ASP A 156 -21.01 4.32 -4.67
C ASP A 156 -19.69 5.10 -4.74
N LEU A 157 -18.55 4.44 -4.50
CA LEU A 157 -17.23 5.08 -4.66
C LEU A 157 -16.91 5.35 -6.13
N LEU A 158 -17.28 4.44 -7.03
CA LEU A 158 -17.11 4.62 -8.48
C LEU A 158 -18.00 5.78 -8.97
N ASN A 159 -19.27 5.78 -8.60
CA ASN A 159 -20.20 6.85 -8.95
C ASN A 159 -19.75 8.22 -8.39
N ALA A 160 -19.21 8.25 -7.17
CA ALA A 160 -18.67 9.48 -6.58
C ALA A 160 -17.44 9.99 -7.34
N ARG A 161 -16.61 9.07 -7.87
CA ARG A 161 -15.44 9.40 -8.68
C ARG A 161 -15.87 10.04 -10.00
N ASP A 162 -16.83 9.42 -10.66
CA ASP A 162 -17.38 9.89 -11.94
C ASP A 162 -18.04 11.27 -11.77
N ALA A 163 -18.79 11.47 -10.68
CA ALA A 163 -19.44 12.74 -10.37
C ALA A 163 -18.46 13.88 -10.03
N GLY A 164 -17.29 13.55 -9.46
CA GLY A 164 -16.21 14.51 -9.15
C GLY A 164 -15.36 14.89 -10.37
N SER A 165 -15.32 14.05 -11.41
CA SER A 165 -14.59 14.30 -12.65
C SER A 165 -15.36 15.21 -13.63
N VAL A 166 -15.44 16.52 -13.35
CA VAL A 166 -16.03 17.52 -14.27
C VAL A 166 -15.15 17.76 -15.52
N PHE A 167 -14.00 17.10 -15.64
CA PHE A 167 -13.22 17.03 -16.87
C PHE A 167 -13.14 15.59 -17.34
N ASP A 168 -13.70 15.39 -18.54
CA ASP A 168 -13.72 14.18 -19.35
C ASP A 168 -12.44 13.34 -19.21
N MET A 169 -12.55 12.23 -18.48
CA MET A 169 -11.55 11.16 -18.42
C MET A 169 -12.14 9.89 -19.03
N SER A 170 -12.74 9.99 -20.21
CA SER A 170 -13.17 8.82 -21.00
C SER A 170 -12.02 7.98 -21.58
N SER A 171 -10.79 8.12 -21.10
CA SER A 171 -9.65 7.34 -21.60
C SER A 171 -8.53 7.02 -20.61
N VAL A 172 -8.75 7.12 -19.30
CA VAL A 172 -7.85 6.46 -18.36
C VAL A 172 -8.55 5.19 -17.94
N ASP A 173 -8.33 4.15 -18.76
CA ASP A 173 -8.54 2.79 -18.32
C ASP A 173 -7.95 2.69 -16.92
N LEU A 174 -8.78 2.20 -16.00
CA LEU A 174 -8.32 1.75 -14.71
C LEU A 174 -7.28 0.64 -14.98
N GLU A 175 -6.03 1.00 -15.28
CA GLU A 175 -4.89 0.09 -15.26
C GLU A 175 -4.58 -0.20 -13.79
N VAL A 176 -5.56 -0.81 -13.10
CA VAL A 176 -5.32 -1.63 -11.92
C VAL A 176 -4.66 -2.89 -12.43
N THR A 177 -3.42 -2.73 -12.86
CA THR A 177 -2.63 -3.83 -13.37
C THR A 177 -2.20 -4.62 -12.14
N GLY A 178 -2.94 -5.70 -11.86
CA GLY A 178 -2.57 -6.71 -10.88
C GLY A 178 -1.33 -7.45 -11.37
N GLY A 179 -0.16 -6.99 -10.97
CA GLY A 179 1.11 -7.62 -11.30
C GLY A 179 1.34 -8.88 -10.47
N PHE A 180 1.36 -10.03 -11.14
CA PHE A 180 1.96 -11.27 -10.64
C PHE A 180 3.47 -11.06 -10.44
N ILE A 181 3.97 -11.24 -9.21
CA ILE A 181 5.42 -11.32 -8.95
C ILE A 181 5.85 -12.78 -9.06
N GLY A 182 6.08 -13.21 -10.31
CA GLY A 182 6.72 -14.49 -10.64
C GLY A 182 8.23 -14.31 -10.85
N LYS A 183 9.04 -14.90 -9.96
CA LYS A 183 10.50 -14.75 -9.81
C LYS A 183 11.37 -15.31 -10.97
N THR A 184 11.21 -14.88 -12.22
CA THR A 184 12.08 -15.34 -13.34
C THR A 184 12.60 -14.25 -14.28
N GLY A 185 12.64 -12.99 -13.83
CA GLY A 185 13.15 -11.86 -14.59
C GLY A 185 14.59 -11.48 -14.25
N SER A 186 15.30 -10.82 -15.17
CA SER A 186 16.59 -10.16 -14.89
C SER A 186 16.42 -9.07 -13.81
N THR A 187 17.45 -8.89 -12.99
CA THR A 187 17.50 -7.81 -11.99
C THR A 187 17.88 -6.50 -12.67
N VAL A 188 17.06 -5.45 -12.50
CA VAL A 188 17.24 -4.15 -13.14
C VAL A 188 17.25 -3.03 -12.09
N ALA A 189 18.22 -2.13 -12.17
CA ALA A 189 18.24 -0.91 -11.39
C ALA A 189 17.71 0.25 -12.22
N VAL A 190 16.79 1.05 -11.66
CA VAL A 190 16.26 2.24 -12.31
C VAL A 190 16.86 3.50 -11.69
N THR A 191 17.54 4.24 -12.55
CA THR A 191 18.00 5.63 -12.46
C THR A 191 17.01 6.65 -11.93
N ASP A 192 17.40 7.68 -11.15
CA ASP A 192 16.63 8.93 -11.11
C ASP A 192 16.58 9.53 -12.50
N PHE A 193 15.39 9.95 -12.92
CA PHE A 193 15.26 10.76 -14.12
C PHE A 193 15.80 12.16 -13.86
N GLU A 194 16.62 12.65 -14.78
CA GLU A 194 17.05 14.05 -14.78
C GLU A 194 15.96 14.91 -15.45
N GLY A 195 15.31 15.75 -14.67
CA GLY A 195 14.29 16.67 -15.17
C GLY A 195 14.87 17.76 -16.04
N ARG A 196 14.37 17.90 -17.28
CA ARG A 196 14.61 19.08 -18.14
C ARG A 196 13.32 19.89 -18.26
N GLY A 197 13.27 21.02 -17.56
CA GLY A 197 12.08 21.89 -17.55
C GLY A 197 11.00 21.50 -16.53
N ILE A 198 11.32 20.60 -15.59
CA ILE A 198 10.47 20.22 -14.45
C ILE A 198 11.31 20.26 -13.16
N SER A 199 10.64 20.33 -12.02
CA SER A 199 11.31 20.28 -10.71
C SER A 199 11.90 18.89 -10.41
N SER A 200 12.81 18.82 -9.44
CA SER A 200 13.38 17.55 -8.97
C SER A 200 12.31 16.61 -8.40
N LEU A 201 11.32 17.14 -7.69
CA LEU A 201 10.21 16.35 -7.13
C LEU A 201 9.31 15.78 -8.21
N GLU A 202 9.09 16.53 -9.30
CA GLU A 202 8.35 16.03 -10.47
C GLU A 202 9.14 14.94 -11.20
N ALA A 203 10.44 15.12 -11.37
CA ALA A 203 11.30 14.11 -12.01
C ALA A 203 11.37 12.82 -11.18
N GLN A 204 11.45 12.93 -9.85
CA GLN A 204 11.35 11.80 -8.94
C GLN A 204 9.98 11.12 -9.06
N THR A 205 8.88 11.90 -9.11
CA THR A 205 7.52 11.35 -9.28
C THR A 205 7.42 10.54 -10.57
N LEU A 206 7.96 11.05 -11.68
CA LEU A 206 7.99 10.31 -12.95
C LEU A 206 8.86 9.05 -12.86
N THR A 207 9.97 9.11 -12.13
CA THR A 207 10.84 7.95 -11.90
C THR A 207 10.08 6.84 -11.18
N ASP A 208 9.37 7.16 -10.11
CA ASP A 208 8.63 6.16 -9.34
C ASP A 208 7.45 5.61 -10.13
N ARG A 209 6.76 6.45 -10.90
CA ARG A 209 5.73 5.98 -11.81
C ARG A 209 6.26 4.96 -12.82
N PHE A 210 7.43 5.24 -13.40
CA PHE A 210 8.09 4.31 -14.30
C PHE A 210 8.49 3.01 -13.58
N ARG A 211 9.07 3.10 -12.37
CA ARG A 211 9.40 1.93 -11.55
C ARG A 211 8.16 1.09 -11.26
N THR A 212 7.08 1.70 -10.81
CA THR A 212 5.81 1.01 -10.55
C THR A 212 5.26 0.35 -11.81
N ALA A 213 5.20 1.06 -12.94
CA ALA A 213 4.73 0.50 -14.20
C ALA A 213 5.55 -0.72 -14.64
N VAL A 214 6.89 -0.66 -14.49
CA VAL A 214 7.78 -1.78 -14.80
C VAL A 214 7.60 -2.94 -13.82
N ALA A 215 7.51 -2.67 -12.51
CA ALA A 215 7.31 -3.68 -11.47
C ALA A 215 6.01 -4.47 -11.69
N ILE A 216 4.95 -3.75 -12.05
CA ILE A 216 3.64 -4.28 -12.37
C ILE A 216 3.68 -5.30 -13.53
N THR A 217 4.58 -5.14 -14.50
CA THR A 217 4.67 -6.10 -15.62
C THR A 217 5.07 -7.51 -15.18
N GLY A 218 5.73 -7.64 -14.01
CA GLY A 218 6.28 -8.90 -13.52
C GLY A 218 7.46 -9.44 -14.32
N VAL A 219 7.93 -8.73 -15.37
CA VAL A 219 8.98 -9.20 -16.29
C VAL A 219 10.38 -9.08 -15.68
N VAL A 220 10.59 -8.11 -14.79
CA VAL A 220 11.89 -7.82 -14.18
C VAL A 220 11.77 -7.66 -12.67
N ARG A 221 12.86 -7.94 -11.97
CA ARG A 221 12.99 -7.61 -10.55
C ARG A 221 13.69 -6.26 -10.44
N LEU A 222 12.99 -5.25 -9.94
CA LEU A 222 13.60 -3.95 -9.68
C LEU A 222 14.46 -3.99 -8.41
N VAL A 223 15.62 -3.35 -8.47
CA VAL A 223 16.45 -3.05 -7.29
C VAL A 223 15.97 -1.74 -6.69
N GLU A 224 15.85 -1.72 -5.37
CA GLU A 224 15.57 -0.51 -4.59
C GLU A 224 16.70 0.52 -4.71
N ARG A 225 16.36 1.76 -4.38
CA ARG A 225 17.25 2.92 -4.50
C ARG A 225 18.11 3.09 -3.26
#